data_AF-A0A2P8CY34-F1
#
_entry.id   AF-A0A2P8CY34-F1
#
_cell.length_a   1.000
_cell.length_b   1.000
_cell.length_c   1.000
_cell.angle_alpha   90.00
_cell.angle_beta   90.00
_cell.angle_gamma   90.00
#
_symmetry.space_group_name_H-M   'P 1'
#
loop_
_entity.id
_entity.type
_entity.pdbx_description
1 polymer ?
#
loop_
_entity_poly.entity_id
_entity_poly.type
_entity_poly.pdbx_seq_one_letter_code
_entity_poly.pdbx_strand_id
1 'polypeptide(L)'
;MTKEAINKYLDELEHRLINEAEQITIGVNASWVNQFANEAAVYIFREDGVIVHVGETKSLNALMIKLVSSKSAADDMGMLLQEVVAKHLKLSYLLVDLGRKELEERILERIKTATKSYTKAGKQQAHKNAYERWTEEDDERLELLFCEGKSVRELMNIFARNEGAIESRIKKLELREKYDR
;
A
#
# COMPACT_ATOMS: atom_id res chain seq x y z
N MET A 1 -0.03 22.77 27.53
CA MET A 1 -0.90 22.59 26.36
C MET A 1 -1.87 21.46 26.68
N THR A 2 -3.17 21.61 26.44
CA THR A 2 -4.15 20.53 26.73
C THR A 2 -4.10 19.47 25.63
N LYS A 3 -4.63 18.27 25.92
CA LYS A 3 -4.68 17.16 24.94
C LYS A 3 -5.49 17.56 23.70
N GLU A 4 -6.56 18.33 23.88
CA GLU A 4 -7.41 18.85 22.82
C GLU A 4 -6.65 19.83 21.92
N ALA A 5 -5.82 20.71 22.52
CA ALA A 5 -5.02 21.66 21.77
C ALA A 5 -3.93 20.96 20.92
N ILE A 6 -3.30 19.91 21.47
CA ILE A 6 -2.32 19.10 20.72
C ILE A 6 -3.00 18.38 19.55
N ASN A 7 -4.17 17.79 19.76
CA ASN A 7 -4.89 17.10 18.68
C ASN A 7 -5.30 18.08 17.57
N LYS A 8 -5.85 19.24 17.93
CA LYS A 8 -6.21 20.27 16.95
C LYS A 8 -4.99 20.73 16.14
N TYR A 9 -3.85 20.96 16.80
CA TYR A 9 -2.61 21.31 16.13
C TYR A 9 -2.17 20.23 15.13
N LEU A 10 -2.18 18.95 15.54
CA LEU A 10 -1.81 17.84 14.64
C LEU A 10 -2.80 17.68 13.48
N ASP A 11 -4.10 17.89 13.71
CA ASP A 11 -5.13 17.85 12.66
C ASP A 11 -4.90 18.95 11.61
N GLU A 12 -4.54 20.16 12.05
CA GLU A 12 -4.19 21.27 11.18
C GLU A 12 -2.93 20.97 10.36
N LEU A 13 -1.88 20.42 10.97
CA LEU A 13 -0.67 20.01 10.24
C LEU A 13 -0.94 18.90 9.23
N GLU A 14 -1.75 17.90 9.60
CA GLU A 14 -2.17 16.82 8.71
C GLU A 14 -2.92 17.37 7.51
N HIS A 15 -3.92 18.24 7.74
CA HIS A 15 -4.69 18.87 6.67
C HIS A 15 -3.80 19.66 5.71
N ARG A 16 -2.89 20.48 6.26
CA ARG A 16 -1.94 21.27 5.48
C ARG A 16 -1.04 20.38 4.62
N LEU A 17 -0.45 19.32 5.20
CA LEU A 17 0.44 18.43 4.47
C LEU A 17 -0.29 17.59 3.40
N ILE A 18 -1.50 17.11 3.70
CA ILE A 18 -2.23 16.21 2.81
C ILE A 18 -2.99 16.96 1.71
N ASN A 19 -3.55 18.14 1.99
CA ASN A 19 -4.46 18.80 1.06
C ASN A 19 -3.92 20.10 0.46
N GLU A 20 -3.04 20.81 1.18
CA GLU A 20 -2.59 22.16 0.78
C GLU A 20 -1.15 22.19 0.28
N ALA A 21 -0.29 21.29 0.79
CA ALA A 21 1.11 21.26 0.44
C ALA A 21 1.29 20.94 -1.05
N GLU A 22 2.23 21.66 -1.67
CA GLU A 22 2.55 21.49 -3.08
C GLU A 22 2.98 20.05 -3.39
N GLN A 23 2.62 19.58 -4.58
CA GLN A 23 3.06 18.29 -5.11
C GLN A 23 4.23 18.50 -6.08
N ILE A 24 5.43 18.50 -5.51
CA ILE A 24 6.68 18.80 -6.18
C ILE A 24 7.16 17.58 -6.97
N THR A 25 7.42 17.74 -8.26
CA THR A 25 8.09 16.71 -9.08
C THR A 25 9.52 16.52 -8.61
N ILE A 26 9.96 15.27 -8.47
CA ILE A 26 11.31 14.97 -8.00
C ILE A 26 12.32 15.21 -9.13
N GLY A 27 13.36 16.00 -8.83
CA GLY A 27 14.48 16.25 -9.71
C GLY A 27 15.74 15.53 -9.23
N VAL A 28 16.54 15.04 -10.17
CA VAL A 28 17.77 14.25 -9.90
C VAL A 28 19.04 15.10 -10.05
N ASN A 29 18.94 16.41 -9.85
CA ASN A 29 20.05 17.35 -10.02
C ASN A 29 20.28 18.21 -8.76
N ALA A 30 21.47 18.78 -8.65
CA ALA A 30 21.84 19.60 -7.49
C ALA A 30 20.96 20.85 -7.34
N SER A 31 20.50 21.45 -8.45
CA SER A 31 19.62 22.63 -8.40
C SER A 31 18.30 22.31 -7.70
N TRP A 32 17.73 21.14 -7.96
CA TRP A 32 16.51 20.68 -7.29
C TRP A 32 16.75 20.47 -5.80
N VAL A 33 17.87 19.86 -5.41
CA VAL A 33 18.20 19.63 -3.99
C VAL A 33 18.42 20.96 -3.24
N ASN A 34 19.05 21.94 -3.89
CA ASN A 34 19.41 23.22 -3.27
C ASN A 34 18.21 24.12 -2.95
N GLN A 35 17.00 23.80 -3.45
CA GLN A 35 15.79 24.56 -3.13
C GLN A 35 15.22 24.25 -1.74
N PHE A 36 15.66 23.14 -1.11
CA PHE A 36 15.09 22.68 0.16
C PHE A 36 15.88 23.20 1.36
N ALA A 37 15.15 23.61 2.40
CA ALA A 37 15.70 24.13 3.65
C ALA A 37 16.40 23.04 4.49
N ASN A 38 17.38 23.47 5.29
CA ASN A 38 18.05 22.60 6.28
C ASN A 38 17.28 22.58 7.61
N GLU A 39 16.00 22.22 7.53
CA GLU A 39 15.05 22.27 8.64
C GLU A 39 14.33 20.93 8.81
N ALA A 40 13.78 20.70 10.00
CA ALA A 40 13.02 19.51 10.30
C ALA A 40 11.68 19.53 9.57
N ALA A 41 11.27 18.37 9.05
CA ALA A 41 10.09 18.28 8.20
C ALA A 41 9.42 16.91 8.33
N VAL A 42 8.12 16.89 8.01
CA VAL A 42 7.39 15.67 7.66
C VAL A 42 7.11 15.72 6.16
N TYR A 43 7.37 14.63 5.46
CA TYR A 43 7.21 14.52 4.02
C TYR A 43 6.37 13.31 3.63
N ILE A 44 5.73 13.40 2.48
CA ILE A 44 4.96 12.32 1.86
C ILE A 44 5.36 12.17 0.41
N PHE A 45 5.40 10.92 -0.06
CA PHE A 45 5.47 10.61 -1.49
C PHE A 45 4.12 10.15 -1.99
N ARG A 46 3.78 10.62 -3.18
CA ARG A 46 2.55 10.29 -3.89
C ARG A 46 2.85 9.65 -5.23
N GLU A 47 2.14 8.58 -5.53
CA GLU A 47 2.04 8.00 -6.87
C GLU A 47 0.60 8.22 -7.35
N ASP A 48 0.42 8.88 -8.49
CA ASP A 48 -0.90 9.23 -9.04
C ASP A 48 -1.86 9.91 -8.03
N GLY A 49 -1.29 10.76 -7.16
CA GLY A 49 -2.02 11.48 -6.12
C GLY A 49 -2.29 10.68 -4.84
N VAL A 50 -2.07 9.36 -4.86
CA VAL A 50 -2.22 8.46 -3.71
C VAL A 50 -0.96 8.49 -2.87
N ILE A 51 -1.09 8.67 -1.56
CA ILE A 51 0.05 8.65 -0.64
C ILE A 51 0.57 7.21 -0.51
N VAL A 52 1.81 6.99 -0.93
CA VAL A 52 2.48 5.68 -0.88
C VAL A 52 3.53 5.59 0.22
N HIS A 53 4.01 6.73 0.71
CA HIS A 53 4.98 6.80 1.80
C HIS A 53 4.84 8.10 2.59
N VAL A 54 5.19 8.05 3.87
CA VAL A 54 5.32 9.18 4.78
C VAL A 54 6.54 8.95 5.66
N GLY A 55 7.26 10.02 5.98
CA GLY A 55 8.41 9.97 6.88
C GLY A 55 8.71 11.32 7.53
N GLU A 56 9.51 11.30 8.60
CA GLU A 56 10.07 12.49 9.24
C GLU A 56 11.56 12.62 8.97
N THR A 57 12.06 13.85 8.99
CA THR A 57 13.49 14.13 8.91
C THR A 57 13.85 15.33 9.77
N LYS A 58 15.08 15.33 10.30
CA LYS A 58 15.67 16.50 10.97
C LYS A 58 16.21 17.55 9.99
N SER A 59 16.38 17.17 8.73
CA SER A 59 16.88 18.04 7.67
C SER A 59 16.29 17.57 6.35
N LEU A 60 15.41 18.39 5.79
CA LEU A 60 14.80 18.14 4.49
C LEU A 60 15.87 18.13 3.39
N ASN A 61 16.78 19.10 3.41
CA ASN A 61 17.90 19.16 2.46
C ASN A 61 18.76 17.88 2.51
N ALA A 62 19.18 17.42 3.69
CA ALA A 62 20.00 16.22 3.82
C ALA A 62 19.26 14.95 3.37
N LEU A 63 17.94 14.89 3.52
CA LEU A 63 17.10 13.81 2.97
C LEU A 63 17.11 13.84 1.44
N MET A 64 16.94 15.01 0.82
CA MET A 64 16.94 15.14 -0.65
C MET A 64 18.31 14.80 -1.25
N ILE A 65 19.40 15.19 -0.58
CA ILE A 65 20.75 14.73 -0.95
C ILE A 65 20.80 13.21 -0.96
N LYS A 66 20.31 12.54 0.10
CA LYS A 66 20.31 11.06 0.17
C LYS A 66 19.43 10.41 -0.88
N LEU A 67 18.27 11.00 -1.19
CA LEU A 67 17.35 10.50 -2.20
C LEU A 67 18.01 10.50 -3.59
N VAL A 68 18.64 11.62 -3.95
CA VAL A 68 19.28 11.81 -5.26
C VAL A 68 20.68 11.17 -5.33
N SER A 69 21.38 11.07 -4.21
CA SER A 69 22.75 10.52 -4.13
C SER A 69 22.80 9.08 -3.66
N SER A 70 21.66 8.39 -3.53
CA SER A 70 21.64 7.01 -3.06
C SER A 70 22.57 6.17 -3.95
N LYS A 71 23.56 5.55 -3.28
CA LYS A 71 24.77 5.00 -3.87
C LYS A 71 24.46 3.87 -4.86
N SER A 72 24.14 4.23 -6.10
CA SER A 72 24.55 3.52 -7.31
C SER A 72 24.38 4.36 -8.58
N ALA A 73 24.55 5.68 -8.52
CA ALA A 73 24.50 6.54 -9.71
C ALA A 73 25.63 6.29 -10.74
N ALA A 74 26.44 5.23 -10.53
CA ALA A 74 27.47 4.76 -11.46
C ALA A 74 27.13 3.42 -12.11
N ASP A 75 26.00 2.78 -11.75
CA ASP A 75 25.47 1.62 -12.47
C ASP A 75 24.10 1.91 -13.07
N ASP A 76 23.76 1.17 -14.13
CA ASP A 76 22.54 1.36 -14.91
C ASP A 76 21.28 1.21 -14.02
N MET A 77 21.35 0.39 -12.97
CA MET A 77 20.22 0.15 -12.06
C MET A 77 19.91 1.36 -11.19
N GLY A 78 20.94 2.05 -10.67
CA GLY A 78 20.75 3.28 -9.90
C GLY A 78 20.16 4.40 -10.73
N MET A 79 20.60 4.55 -11.99
CA MET A 79 20.03 5.53 -12.93
C MET A 79 18.56 5.23 -13.24
N LEU A 80 18.23 3.97 -13.52
CA LEU A 80 16.84 3.55 -13.77
C LEU A 80 15.95 3.79 -12.55
N LEU A 81 16.43 3.49 -11.34
CA LEU A 81 15.68 3.73 -10.11
C LEU A 81 15.38 5.22 -9.91
N GLN A 82 16.38 6.08 -10.13
CA GLN A 82 16.22 7.53 -10.05
C GLN A 82 15.22 8.05 -11.08
N GLU A 83 15.26 7.53 -12.31
CA GLU A 83 14.33 7.90 -13.37
C GLU A 83 12.89 7.49 -13.03
N VAL A 84 12.69 6.26 -12.53
CA VAL A 84 11.36 5.79 -12.10
C VAL A 84 10.84 6.65 -10.96
N VAL A 85 11.65 6.93 -9.94
CA VAL A 85 11.28 7.81 -8.83
C VAL A 85 10.90 9.20 -9.32
N ALA A 86 11.72 9.81 -10.20
CA ALA A 86 11.47 11.14 -10.75
C ALA A 86 10.19 11.22 -11.60
N LYS A 87 9.85 10.16 -12.32
CA LYS A 87 8.67 10.11 -13.20
C LYS A 87 7.37 9.81 -12.46
N HIS A 88 7.42 8.92 -11.48
CA HIS A 88 6.20 8.34 -10.88
C HIS A 88 5.88 8.90 -9.51
N LEU A 89 6.85 9.50 -8.81
CA LEU A 89 6.65 10.03 -7.46
C LEU A 89 6.64 11.56 -7.43
N LYS A 90 5.69 12.08 -6.66
CA LYS A 90 5.65 13.48 -6.25
C LYS A 90 5.88 13.61 -4.76
N LEU A 91 6.62 14.64 -4.37
CA LEU A 91 6.92 14.99 -3.00
C LEU A 91 5.98 16.09 -2.51
N SER A 92 5.41 15.93 -1.32
CA SER A 92 4.89 17.05 -0.53
C SER A 92 5.57 17.04 0.83
N TYR A 93 5.80 18.22 1.41
CA TYR A 93 6.42 18.33 2.73
C TYR A 93 5.86 19.50 3.52
N LEU A 94 6.08 19.45 4.83
CA LEU A 94 5.79 20.53 5.76
C LEU A 94 6.97 20.67 6.72
N LEU A 95 7.48 21.89 6.90
CA LEU A 95 8.46 22.19 7.94
C LEU A 95 7.74 22.16 9.30
N VAL A 96 8.29 21.42 10.26
CA VAL A 96 7.64 21.12 11.53
C VAL A 96 8.65 21.17 12.67
N ASP A 97 8.53 22.18 13.52
CA ASP A 97 9.42 22.39 14.67
C ASP A 97 9.10 21.44 15.85
N LEU A 98 7.82 21.04 15.99
CA LEU A 98 7.34 20.18 17.08
C LEU A 98 6.29 19.19 16.56
N GLY A 99 6.29 17.96 17.08
CA GLY A 99 5.24 16.99 16.77
C GLY A 99 5.45 16.23 15.46
N ARG A 100 6.65 16.28 14.86
CA ARG A 100 6.94 15.62 13.57
C ARG A 100 6.74 14.11 13.61
N LYS A 101 7.09 13.46 14.73
CA LYS A 101 6.94 12.00 14.89
C LYS A 101 5.48 11.62 15.06
N GLU A 102 4.76 12.39 15.86
CA GLU A 102 3.33 12.23 16.11
C GLU A 102 2.51 12.45 14.84
N LEU A 103 2.90 13.43 14.01
CA LEU A 103 2.29 13.68 12.70
C LEU A 103 2.55 12.54 11.72
N GLU A 104 3.79 12.06 11.62
CA GLU A 104 4.15 10.90 10.79
C GLU A 104 3.31 9.67 11.17
N GLU A 105 3.28 9.31 12.46
CA GLU A 105 2.55 8.15 12.98
C GLU A 105 1.05 8.25 12.72
N ARG A 106 0.47 9.44 12.90
CA ARG A 106 -0.94 9.70 12.62
C ARG A 106 -1.28 9.47 11.14
N ILE A 107 -0.47 10.00 10.24
CA ILE A 107 -0.67 9.82 8.79
C ILE A 107 -0.48 8.35 8.39
N LEU A 108 0.53 7.66 8.96
CA LEU A 108 0.74 6.22 8.74
C LEU A 108 -0.48 5.39 9.13
N GLU A 109 -1.09 5.68 10.28
CA GLU A 109 -2.28 4.94 10.73
C GLU A 109 -3.48 5.21 9.81
N ARG A 110 -3.62 6.44 9.30
CA ARG A 110 -4.64 6.78 8.31
C ARG A 110 -4.46 6.02 6.99
N ILE A 111 -3.23 5.92 6.49
CA ILE A 111 -2.93 5.13 5.28
C ILE A 111 -3.22 3.65 5.51
N LYS A 112 -2.76 3.09 6.64
CA LYS A 112 -3.01 1.68 6.99
C LYS A 112 -4.50 1.35 7.09
N THR A 113 -5.29 2.21 7.73
CA THR A 113 -6.74 2.02 7.85
C THR A 113 -7.44 2.11 6.49
N ALA A 114 -7.02 3.04 5.62
CA ALA A 114 -7.51 3.12 4.24
C ALA A 114 -7.17 1.86 3.41
N THR A 115 -5.94 1.36 3.49
CA THR A 115 -5.52 0.13 2.79
C THR A 115 -6.25 -1.11 3.31
N LYS A 116 -6.51 -1.20 4.62
CA LYS A 116 -7.34 -2.27 5.21
C LYS A 116 -8.79 -2.21 4.71
N SER A 117 -9.36 -1.01 4.58
CA SER A 117 -10.70 -0.82 4.00
C SER A 117 -10.74 -1.26 2.53
N TYR A 118 -9.77 -0.84 1.72
CA TYR A 118 -9.67 -1.20 0.31
C TYR A 118 -9.43 -2.70 0.12
N THR A 119 -8.57 -3.33 0.92
CA THR A 119 -8.34 -4.79 0.86
C THR A 119 -9.54 -5.61 1.32
N LYS A 120 -10.36 -5.10 2.25
CA LYS A 120 -11.63 -5.74 2.63
C LYS A 120 -12.65 -5.64 1.49
N ALA A 121 -12.80 -4.47 0.88
CA ALA A 121 -13.69 -4.25 -0.27
C ALA A 121 -13.23 -5.05 -1.51
N GLY A 122 -11.93 -5.08 -1.80
CA GLY A 122 -11.33 -5.83 -2.89
C GLY A 122 -11.43 -7.36 -2.71
N LYS A 123 -11.27 -7.87 -1.48
CA LYS A 123 -11.51 -9.30 -1.18
C LYS A 123 -12.99 -9.68 -1.31
N GLN A 124 -13.91 -8.75 -1.02
CA GLN A 124 -15.35 -8.96 -1.25
C GLN A 124 -15.71 -8.93 -2.76
N GLN A 125 -14.97 -8.18 -3.58
CA GLN A 125 -15.16 -8.17 -5.04
C GLN A 125 -14.53 -9.38 -5.75
N ALA A 126 -13.41 -9.91 -5.26
CA ALA A 126 -12.71 -11.04 -5.89
C ALA A 126 -13.41 -12.40 -5.66
N HIS A 127 -14.16 -12.54 -4.57
CA HIS A 127 -14.87 -13.77 -4.23
C HIS A 127 -16.31 -13.47 -3.84
N LYS A 128 -17.16 -13.15 -4.84
CA LYS A 128 -18.59 -12.83 -4.65
C LYS A 128 -19.30 -13.83 -3.75
N ASN A 129 -18.89 -15.10 -3.77
CA ASN A 129 -19.56 -16.19 -3.08
C ASN A 129 -18.84 -16.61 -1.78
N ALA A 130 -17.89 -15.82 -1.26
CA ALA A 130 -17.09 -16.15 -0.08
C ALA A 130 -17.90 -16.40 1.20
N TYR A 131 -19.18 -16.00 1.22
CA TYR A 131 -20.12 -16.21 2.33
C TYR A 131 -21.39 -16.96 1.92
N GLU A 132 -21.52 -17.39 0.67
CA GLU A 132 -22.68 -18.16 0.23
C GLU A 132 -22.59 -19.60 0.75
N ARG A 133 -23.75 -20.19 1.08
CA ARG A 133 -23.81 -21.62 1.42
C ARG A 133 -23.42 -22.44 0.19
N TRP A 134 -22.76 -23.58 0.41
CA TRP A 134 -22.57 -24.57 -0.65
C TRP A 134 -23.91 -25.27 -0.86
N THR A 135 -24.35 -25.33 -2.10
CA THR A 135 -25.53 -26.10 -2.52
C THR A 135 -25.12 -27.52 -2.88
N GLU A 136 -26.11 -28.42 -3.04
CA GLU A 136 -25.83 -29.79 -3.50
C GLU A 136 -25.26 -29.75 -4.93
N GLU A 137 -25.76 -28.84 -5.76
CA GLU A 137 -25.27 -28.61 -7.12
C GLU A 137 -23.82 -28.09 -7.15
N ASP A 138 -23.43 -27.26 -6.17
CA ASP A 138 -22.03 -26.82 -6.04
C ASP A 138 -21.12 -27.98 -5.69
N ASP A 139 -21.56 -28.87 -4.79
CA ASP A 139 -20.80 -30.04 -4.34
C ASP A 139 -20.64 -31.05 -5.50
N GLU A 140 -21.70 -31.34 -6.26
CA GLU A 140 -21.67 -32.18 -7.47
C GLU A 140 -20.72 -31.60 -8.54
N ARG A 141 -20.82 -30.29 -8.78
CA ARG A 141 -19.97 -29.60 -9.76
C ARG A 141 -18.50 -29.58 -9.32
N LEU A 142 -18.24 -29.46 -8.02
CA LEU A 142 -16.88 -29.48 -7.48
C LEU A 142 -16.27 -30.87 -7.64
N GLU A 143 -17.03 -31.93 -7.35
CA GLU A 143 -16.59 -33.32 -7.51
C GLU A 143 -16.28 -33.64 -8.99
N LEU A 144 -17.13 -33.20 -9.92
CA LEU A 144 -16.89 -33.37 -11.36
C LEU A 144 -15.58 -32.69 -11.80
N LEU A 145 -15.41 -31.40 -11.48
CA LEU A 145 -14.23 -30.64 -11.88
C LEU A 145 -12.94 -31.15 -11.21
N PHE A 146 -13.04 -31.65 -9.98
CA PHE A 146 -11.94 -32.32 -9.31
C PHE A 146 -11.52 -33.60 -10.07
N CYS A 147 -12.49 -34.43 -10.49
CA CYS A 147 -12.23 -35.62 -11.31
C CYS A 147 -11.63 -35.29 -12.68
N GLU A 148 -11.96 -34.13 -13.25
CA GLU A 148 -11.33 -33.60 -14.47
C GLU A 148 -9.87 -33.13 -14.26
N GLY A 149 -9.35 -33.21 -13.04
CA GLY A 149 -7.98 -32.83 -12.70
C GLY A 149 -7.76 -31.33 -12.58
N LYS A 150 -8.84 -30.54 -12.37
CA LYS A 150 -8.71 -29.09 -12.18
C LYS A 150 -7.91 -28.76 -10.92
N SER A 151 -6.96 -27.84 -11.07
CA SER A 151 -6.18 -27.34 -9.95
C SER A 151 -7.06 -26.52 -8.99
N VAL A 152 -6.66 -26.45 -7.72
CA VAL A 152 -7.33 -25.61 -6.71
C VAL A 152 -7.48 -24.16 -7.18
N ARG A 153 -6.48 -23.64 -7.90
CA ARG A 153 -6.51 -22.30 -8.49
C ARG A 153 -7.59 -22.14 -9.57
N GLU A 154 -7.80 -23.15 -10.42
CA GLU A 154 -8.89 -23.13 -11.40
C GLU A 154 -10.26 -23.20 -10.71
N LEU A 155 -10.39 -24.05 -9.69
CA LEU A 155 -11.62 -24.16 -8.90
C LEU A 155 -11.97 -22.86 -8.18
N MET A 156 -10.97 -22.15 -7.61
CA MET A 156 -11.18 -20.83 -7.02
C MET A 156 -11.80 -19.82 -8.00
N ASN A 157 -11.35 -19.86 -9.26
CA ASN A 157 -11.87 -18.97 -10.30
C ASN A 157 -13.29 -19.38 -10.74
N ILE A 158 -13.54 -20.69 -10.92
CA ILE A 158 -14.84 -21.22 -11.36
C ILE A 158 -15.94 -20.95 -10.33
N PHE A 159 -15.65 -21.19 -9.05
CA PHE A 159 -16.61 -21.00 -7.96
C PHE A 159 -16.61 -19.57 -7.40
N ALA A 160 -15.69 -18.72 -7.85
CA ALA A 160 -15.44 -17.40 -7.30
C ALA A 160 -15.33 -17.42 -5.76
N ARG A 161 -14.60 -18.40 -5.23
CA ARG A 161 -14.36 -18.61 -3.79
C ARG A 161 -12.86 -18.66 -3.50
N ASN A 162 -12.48 -18.39 -2.25
CA ASN A 162 -11.09 -18.43 -1.84
C ASN A 162 -10.56 -19.87 -1.72
N GLU A 163 -9.24 -20.03 -1.71
CA GLU A 163 -8.54 -21.31 -1.64
C GLU A 163 -8.99 -22.17 -0.45
N GLY A 164 -9.04 -21.58 0.74
CA GLY A 164 -9.41 -22.28 1.97
C GLY A 164 -10.84 -22.84 1.93
N ALA A 165 -11.78 -22.15 1.26
CA ALA A 165 -13.15 -22.63 1.09
C ALA A 165 -13.22 -23.83 0.13
N ILE A 166 -12.43 -23.82 -0.94
CA ILE A 166 -12.31 -24.94 -1.87
C ILE A 166 -11.68 -26.15 -1.17
N GLU A 167 -10.52 -25.96 -0.53
CA GLU A 167 -9.80 -27.04 0.17
C GLU A 167 -10.62 -27.67 1.28
N SER A 168 -11.28 -26.84 2.09
CA SER A 168 -12.17 -27.35 3.14
C SER A 168 -13.34 -28.15 2.58
N ARG A 169 -13.82 -27.80 1.38
CA ARG A 169 -14.93 -28.52 0.75
C ARG A 169 -14.47 -29.83 0.12
N ILE A 170 -13.34 -29.84 -0.59
CA ILE A 170 -12.69 -31.06 -1.11
C ILE A 170 -12.49 -32.06 0.03
N LYS A 171 -11.99 -31.59 1.18
CA LYS A 171 -11.82 -32.42 2.38
C LYS A 171 -13.15 -32.95 2.93
N LYS A 172 -14.19 -32.12 2.98
CA LYS A 172 -15.52 -32.52 3.50
C LYS A 172 -16.19 -33.56 2.61
N LEU A 173 -15.99 -33.47 1.29
CA LEU A 173 -16.52 -34.41 0.30
C LEU A 173 -15.62 -35.65 0.11
N GLU A 174 -14.48 -35.69 0.81
CA GLU A 174 -13.49 -36.78 0.79
C GLU A 174 -12.98 -37.10 -0.63
N LEU A 175 -12.86 -36.08 -1.49
CA LEU A 175 -12.59 -36.29 -2.92
C LEU A 175 -11.18 -36.87 -3.17
N ARG A 176 -10.20 -36.49 -2.35
CA ARG A 176 -8.83 -37.03 -2.45
C ARG A 176 -8.85 -38.50 -2.06
N GLU A 177 -9.56 -38.86 -0.99
CA GLU A 177 -9.68 -40.24 -0.54
C GLU A 177 -10.46 -41.13 -1.52
N LYS A 178 -11.47 -40.57 -2.19
CA LYS A 178 -12.26 -41.27 -3.22
C LYS A 178 -11.50 -41.49 -4.53
N TYR A 179 -10.69 -40.51 -4.96
CA TYR A 179 -10.18 -40.43 -6.33
C TYR A 179 -8.65 -40.31 -6.49
N ASP A 180 -7.86 -39.98 -5.47
CA ASP A 180 -6.39 -40.15 -5.54
C ASP A 180 -6.09 -41.66 -5.50
N ARG A 181 -5.88 -42.25 -6.67
CA ARG A 181 -5.19 -43.54 -6.85
C ARG A 181 -4.00 -43.37 -7.77
#